data_AF-A0A225V878-F1
#
_entry.id   AF-A0A225V878-F1
#
_cell.length_a   1.000
_cell.length_b   1.000
_cell.length_c   1.000
_cell.angle_alpha   90.00
_cell.angle_beta   90.00
_cell.angle_gamma   90.00
#
_symmetry.space_group_name_H-M   'P 1'
#
loop_
_entity.id
_entity.type
_entity.pdbx_description
1 polymer ?
#
loop_
_entity_poly.entity_id
_entity_poly.type
_entity_poly.pdbx_seq_one_letter_code
_entity_poly.pdbx_strand_id
1 'polypeptide(L)'
;EVHLCDFPDDEHAVIMVPSSCHCRAVYDPDNSKELVNFVVPGYGACVANLGGAVQFTPDSRIVTNGLRNFTLEAHEEFDTTQFELDLRALSVACPELQTLSTYYINVVLSVHYNALRRWPIQYMSLTGIQQISDLELCLSDTATQMARTLVELKVTSRMDERLDEEEVKKLKAHDGEFLPVIKEKFPLQLKIAMISAVTSTSSTKAIHLLDTYILSLIFVFSSTPEQRVVQCEDI
;
A
#
# COMPACT_ATOMS: atom_id res chain seq x y z
N GLU A 1 -5.60 -10.27 -6.06
CA GLU A 1 -6.61 -10.95 -5.22
C GLU A 1 -5.96 -12.15 -4.57
N VAL A 2 -6.02 -12.23 -3.24
CA VAL A 2 -5.41 -13.32 -2.47
C VAL A 2 -6.43 -13.97 -1.58
N HIS A 3 -6.77 -15.23 -1.87
CA HIS A 3 -7.64 -16.05 -1.02
C HIS A 3 -6.79 -16.93 -0.11
N LEU A 4 -7.28 -17.26 1.08
CA LEU A 4 -6.72 -18.33 1.90
C LEU A 4 -7.27 -19.67 1.36
N CYS A 5 -6.42 -20.68 1.15
CA CYS A 5 -6.89 -21.97 0.65
C CYS A 5 -7.73 -22.72 1.69
N ASP A 6 -8.88 -23.24 1.27
CA ASP A 6 -9.56 -24.34 1.96
C ASP A 6 -8.69 -25.60 1.90
N PHE A 7 -8.31 -26.12 3.07
CA PHE A 7 -7.77 -27.47 3.17
C PHE A 7 -8.95 -28.45 3.28
N PRO A 8 -8.99 -29.54 2.49
CA PRO A 8 -10.02 -30.55 2.64
C PRO A 8 -9.93 -31.20 4.03
N ASP A 9 -11.10 -31.42 4.63
CA ASP A 9 -11.37 -32.06 5.93
C ASP A 9 -10.41 -33.21 6.26
N ASP A 10 -9.38 -32.93 7.06
CA ASP A 10 -8.90 -33.83 8.10
C ASP A 10 -7.99 -33.04 9.07
N GLU A 11 -8.59 -32.70 10.21
CA GLU A 11 -8.03 -32.32 11.51
C GLU A 11 -6.69 -31.53 11.58
N HIS A 12 -6.85 -30.22 11.77
CA HIS A 12 -6.05 -29.39 12.69
C HIS A 12 -4.53 -29.25 12.46
N ALA A 13 -4.07 -29.18 11.21
CA ALA A 13 -2.70 -28.75 10.91
C ALA A 13 -2.64 -27.27 10.52
N VAL A 14 -2.62 -26.36 11.50
CA VAL A 14 -2.16 -24.98 11.28
C VAL A 14 -0.65 -25.03 11.07
N ILE A 15 -0.19 -24.91 9.82
CA ILE A 15 1.24 -24.84 9.52
C ILE A 15 1.74 -23.43 9.87
N MET A 16 2.07 -23.23 11.14
CA MET A 16 2.85 -22.07 11.57
C MET A 16 4.29 -22.26 11.09
N VAL A 17 4.67 -21.52 10.05
CA VAL A 17 6.06 -21.50 9.60
C VAL A 17 6.85 -20.53 10.48
N PRO A 18 7.95 -20.97 11.12
CA PRO A 18 8.79 -20.12 11.96
C PRO A 18 9.24 -18.86 11.23
N SER A 19 9.36 -17.74 11.94
CA SER A 19 9.80 -16.44 11.40
C SER A 19 11.19 -16.46 10.76
N SER A 20 11.97 -17.53 10.97
CA SER A 20 13.25 -17.79 10.33
C SER A 20 13.16 -18.36 8.91
N CYS A 21 11.97 -18.73 8.43
CA CYS A 21 11.78 -19.19 7.06
C CYS A 21 11.58 -17.99 6.13
N HIS A 22 11.94 -18.15 4.87
CA HIS A 22 11.65 -17.18 3.81
C HIS A 22 10.36 -17.58 3.09
N CYS A 23 9.57 -16.62 2.58
CA CYS A 23 8.24 -16.89 1.99
C CYS A 23 8.24 -17.86 0.79
N ARG A 24 7.68 -19.06 0.89
CA ARG A 24 7.76 -20.05 -0.21
C ARG A 24 6.55 -20.00 -1.12
N ALA A 25 6.74 -19.64 -2.38
CA ALA A 25 5.72 -19.70 -3.43
C ALA A 25 5.74 -21.07 -4.15
N VAL A 26 4.60 -21.74 -4.21
CA VAL A 26 4.29 -22.90 -5.04
C VAL A 26 3.34 -22.44 -6.13
N TYR A 27 3.81 -22.48 -7.36
CA TYR A 27 2.97 -22.28 -8.54
C TYR A 27 2.47 -23.65 -9.00
N ASP A 28 1.15 -23.82 -9.05
CA ASP A 28 0.50 -25.00 -9.58
C ASP A 28 0.01 -24.70 -11.01
N PRO A 29 0.65 -25.26 -12.05
CA PRO A 29 0.28 -25.01 -13.45
C PRO A 29 -1.08 -25.60 -13.84
N ASP A 30 -1.64 -26.53 -13.05
CA ASP A 30 -2.97 -27.11 -13.31
C ASP A 30 -4.09 -26.26 -12.68
N ASN A 31 -3.75 -25.30 -11.82
CA ASN A 31 -4.68 -24.32 -11.29
C ASN A 31 -4.94 -23.24 -12.36
N SER A 32 -6.08 -23.34 -13.04
CA SER A 32 -6.46 -22.62 -14.27
C SER A 32 -6.53 -21.07 -14.23
N LYS A 33 -5.98 -20.41 -13.21
CA LYS A 33 -5.93 -18.95 -13.09
C LYS A 33 -4.54 -18.58 -12.57
N GLU A 34 -4.04 -17.39 -12.92
CA GLU A 34 -2.71 -16.83 -12.60
C GLU A 34 -2.44 -16.65 -11.08
N LEU A 35 -2.69 -17.70 -10.30
CA LEU A 35 -2.71 -17.75 -8.85
C LEU A 35 -1.49 -18.53 -8.36
N VAL A 36 -0.82 -18.00 -7.34
CA VAL A 36 0.37 -18.60 -6.74
C VAL A 36 0.14 -18.78 -5.27
N ASN A 37 0.31 -20.00 -4.76
CA ASN A 37 0.24 -20.25 -3.33
C ASN A 37 1.58 -19.83 -2.71
N PHE A 38 1.66 -18.79 -1.91
CA PHE A 38 2.87 -18.41 -1.18
C PHE A 38 2.67 -18.49 0.33
N VAL A 39 3.61 -19.13 1.00
CA VAL A 39 3.64 -19.24 2.45
C VAL A 39 4.35 -18.02 3.00
N VAL A 40 3.67 -17.20 3.79
CA VAL A 40 4.27 -16.08 4.51
C VAL A 40 4.69 -16.56 5.90
N PRO A 41 5.98 -16.45 6.27
CA PRO A 41 6.46 -16.83 7.60
C PRO A 41 5.72 -16.05 8.68
N GLY A 42 5.20 -16.74 9.69
CA GLY A 42 4.35 -16.16 10.74
C GLY A 42 2.88 -15.97 10.38
N TYR A 43 2.47 -16.18 9.12
CA TYR A 43 1.11 -15.91 8.64
C TYR A 43 0.43 -17.10 7.95
N GLY A 44 1.20 -18.08 7.45
CA GLY A 44 0.64 -19.30 6.82
C GLY A 44 0.59 -19.21 5.29
N ALA A 45 -0.18 -20.09 4.65
CA ALA A 45 -0.30 -20.16 3.20
C ALA A 45 -1.33 -19.15 2.66
N CYS A 46 -0.92 -18.32 1.71
CA CYS A 46 -1.72 -17.30 1.04
C CYS A 46 -1.72 -17.58 -0.48
N VAL A 47 -2.72 -17.16 -1.25
CA VAL A 47 -2.75 -17.34 -2.72
C VAL A 47 -2.63 -15.99 -3.41
N ALA A 48 -1.70 -15.63 -4.30
CA ALA A 48 -1.69 -14.32 -4.99
C ALA A 48 -2.01 -14.40 -6.47
N ASN A 49 -2.86 -13.49 -6.95
CA ASN A 49 -3.03 -13.19 -8.36
C ASN A 49 -1.88 -12.31 -8.88
N LEU A 50 -1.15 -12.81 -9.89
CA LEU A 50 0.08 -12.19 -10.38
C LEU A 50 -0.11 -11.03 -11.36
N GLY A 51 -1.24 -10.98 -12.08
CA GLY A 51 -1.39 -10.07 -13.21
C GLY A 51 -0.39 -10.31 -14.36
N GLY A 52 -0.75 -9.89 -15.57
CA GLY A 52 -0.14 -10.32 -16.83
C GLY A 52 1.32 -9.93 -17.15
N ALA A 53 2.20 -9.71 -16.16
CA ALA A 53 3.60 -9.31 -16.38
C ALA A 53 4.63 -9.99 -15.47
N VAL A 54 4.32 -11.14 -14.85
CA VAL A 54 5.26 -11.81 -13.94
C VAL A 54 5.79 -13.12 -14.54
N GLN A 55 7.11 -13.19 -14.78
CA GLN A 55 7.80 -14.39 -15.23
C GLN A 55 8.44 -15.11 -14.03
N PHE A 56 7.99 -16.34 -13.75
CA PHE A 56 8.52 -17.15 -12.64
C PHE A 56 9.96 -17.62 -12.93
N THR A 57 10.87 -17.35 -11.98
CA THR A 57 12.22 -17.92 -11.98
C THR A 57 12.35 -18.82 -10.75
N PRO A 58 12.62 -20.12 -10.89
CA PRO A 58 12.66 -21.01 -9.73
C PRO A 58 13.95 -20.85 -8.90
N ASP A 59 13.70 -20.66 -7.60
CA ASP A 59 14.43 -21.10 -6.40
C ASP A 59 15.66 -20.34 -5.82
N SER A 60 15.72 -20.41 -4.48
CA SER A 60 16.75 -20.04 -3.47
C SER A 60 16.75 -18.67 -2.78
N ARG A 61 16.08 -17.63 -3.29
CA ARG A 61 15.97 -16.33 -2.59
C ARG A 61 14.64 -15.69 -2.93
N ILE A 62 13.76 -15.63 -1.95
CA ILE A 62 12.38 -15.21 -2.17
C ILE A 62 12.36 -13.72 -2.45
N VAL A 63 11.96 -13.41 -3.68
CA VAL A 63 11.96 -12.09 -4.27
C VAL A 63 10.64 -11.42 -3.88
N THR A 64 10.60 -10.81 -2.71
CA THR A 64 9.58 -9.78 -2.39
C THR A 64 9.98 -8.41 -2.93
N ASN A 65 11.21 -8.27 -3.44
CA ASN A 65 11.66 -7.08 -4.15
C ASN A 65 10.82 -6.88 -5.41
N GLY A 66 10.14 -5.74 -5.50
CA GLY A 66 9.29 -5.39 -6.63
C GLY A 66 7.80 -5.69 -6.46
N LEU A 67 7.38 -6.31 -5.34
CA LEU A 67 5.95 -6.43 -5.06
C LEU A 67 5.38 -5.04 -4.69
N ARG A 68 4.48 -4.53 -5.54
CA ARG A 68 3.87 -3.19 -5.39
C ARG A 68 2.42 -3.23 -4.92
N ASN A 69 1.71 -4.32 -5.20
CA ASN A 69 0.31 -4.48 -4.86
C ASN A 69 0.14 -5.78 -4.09
N PHE A 70 -0.54 -5.72 -2.95
CA PHE A 70 -0.82 -6.86 -2.10
C PHE A 70 -2.27 -6.78 -1.65
N THR A 71 -3.02 -7.84 -1.93
CA THR A 71 -4.38 -8.02 -1.40
C THR A 71 -4.31 -9.18 -0.41
N LEU A 72 -5.15 -9.22 0.62
CA LEU A 72 -5.28 -10.37 1.51
C LEU A 72 -6.73 -10.47 1.97
N GLU A 73 -7.35 -11.61 1.79
CA GLU A 73 -8.75 -11.84 2.16
C GLU A 73 -8.87 -13.05 3.08
N ALA A 74 -9.52 -12.83 4.22
CA ALA A 74 -9.97 -13.90 5.10
C ALA A 74 -11.46 -14.16 4.89
N HIS A 75 -11.88 -15.42 4.96
CA HIS A 75 -13.30 -15.77 4.87
C HIS A 75 -14.05 -15.34 6.13
N GLU A 76 -15.25 -14.74 5.96
CA GLU A 76 -16.10 -14.22 7.05
C GLU A 76 -16.51 -15.26 8.10
N GLU A 77 -16.44 -16.55 7.76
CA GLU A 77 -16.83 -17.67 8.63
C GLU A 77 -15.88 -17.84 9.82
N PHE A 78 -14.70 -17.25 9.79
CA PHE A 78 -13.76 -17.29 10.90
C PHE A 78 -13.95 -16.09 11.84
N ASP A 79 -13.80 -16.32 13.15
CA ASP A 79 -13.67 -15.24 14.12
C ASP A 79 -12.44 -14.39 13.75
N THR A 80 -12.70 -13.22 13.16
CA THR A 80 -11.71 -12.26 12.65
C THR A 80 -10.76 -11.72 13.73
N THR A 81 -11.13 -11.93 15.00
CA THR A 81 -10.26 -11.70 16.16
C THR A 81 -8.98 -12.54 16.14
N GLN A 82 -8.90 -13.60 15.32
CA GLN A 82 -7.71 -14.46 15.23
C GLN A 82 -6.67 -14.00 14.21
N PHE A 83 -7.02 -13.15 13.24
CA PHE A 83 -6.11 -12.79 12.14
C PHE A 83 -5.68 -11.33 12.24
N GLU A 84 -4.47 -11.14 12.73
CA GLU A 84 -3.80 -9.84 12.81
C GLU A 84 -2.66 -9.78 11.78
N LEU A 85 -2.66 -8.72 10.96
CA LEU A 85 -1.60 -8.38 10.03
C LEU A 85 -0.68 -7.31 10.63
N ASP A 86 0.53 -7.69 11.01
CA ASP A 86 1.56 -6.76 11.44
C ASP A 86 2.16 -6.02 10.23
N LEU A 87 1.80 -4.74 10.08
CA LEU A 87 2.33 -3.89 9.01
C LEU A 87 3.86 -3.76 9.07
N ARG A 88 4.47 -3.87 10.25
CA ARG A 88 5.93 -3.84 10.37
C ARG A 88 6.52 -5.06 9.67
N ALA A 89 6.04 -6.26 9.98
CA ALA A 89 6.50 -7.48 9.36
C ALA A 89 6.30 -7.42 7.84
N LEU A 90 5.14 -6.91 7.40
CA LEU A 90 4.83 -6.74 5.99
C LEU A 90 5.75 -5.71 5.30
N SER A 91 6.08 -4.60 5.96
CA SER A 91 7.00 -3.59 5.40
C SER A 91 8.44 -4.09 5.26
N VAL A 92 8.88 -4.99 6.15
CA VAL A 92 10.20 -5.64 6.06
C VAL A 92 10.19 -6.67 4.94
N ALA A 93 9.11 -7.46 4.83
CA ALA A 93 8.96 -8.44 3.78
C ALA A 93 8.86 -7.75 2.41
N CYS A 94 8.01 -6.74 2.27
CA CYS A 94 7.65 -6.10 1.01
C CYS A 94 7.97 -4.59 1.05
N PRO A 95 9.25 -4.20 1.01
CA PRO A 95 9.67 -2.82 1.19
C PRO A 95 9.28 -1.88 0.04
N GLU A 96 8.92 -2.42 -1.12
CA GLU A 96 8.46 -1.64 -2.29
C GLU A 96 6.93 -1.58 -2.43
N LEU A 97 6.19 -2.08 -1.44
CA LEU A 97 4.73 -2.13 -1.52
C LEU A 97 4.13 -0.71 -1.56
N GLN A 98 3.26 -0.48 -2.54
CA GLN A 98 2.56 0.79 -2.77
C GLN A 98 1.07 0.69 -2.47
N THR A 99 0.49 -0.50 -2.64
CA THR A 99 -0.94 -0.75 -2.45
C THR A 99 -1.14 -1.95 -1.54
N LEU A 100 -1.93 -1.77 -0.48
CA LEU A 100 -2.39 -2.82 0.41
C LEU A 100 -3.92 -2.85 0.42
N SER A 101 -4.51 -4.03 0.25
CA SER A 101 -5.94 -4.24 0.47
C SER A 101 -6.13 -5.44 1.39
N THR A 102 -6.84 -5.29 2.50
CA THR A 102 -7.19 -6.39 3.39
C THR A 102 -8.70 -6.50 3.54
N TYR A 103 -9.18 -7.73 3.68
CA TYR A 103 -10.59 -8.03 3.91
C TYR A 103 -10.69 -8.98 5.09
N TYR A 104 -11.43 -8.56 6.12
CA TYR A 104 -11.71 -9.30 7.35
C TYR A 104 -10.45 -9.65 8.17
N ILE A 105 -9.42 -8.80 8.09
CA ILE A 105 -8.14 -9.00 8.76
C ILE A 105 -7.78 -7.73 9.51
N ASN A 106 -7.67 -7.86 10.82
CA ASN A 106 -7.24 -6.77 11.68
C ASN A 106 -5.79 -6.42 11.37
N VAL A 107 -5.44 -5.15 11.54
CA VAL A 107 -4.10 -4.65 11.26
C VAL A 107 -3.52 -4.13 12.54
N VAL A 108 -2.33 -4.61 12.89
CA VAL A 108 -1.62 -4.24 14.11
C VAL A 108 -0.27 -3.63 13.81
N LEU A 109 0.20 -2.79 14.71
CA LEU A 109 1.50 -2.14 14.60
C LEU A 109 2.38 -2.44 15.80
N SER A 110 3.33 -3.37 15.59
CA SER A 110 4.38 -3.64 16.58
C SER A 110 5.19 -2.39 16.94
N VAL A 111 5.59 -2.27 18.21
CA VAL A 111 6.22 -1.12 18.92
C VAL A 111 7.50 -0.50 18.30
N HIS A 112 7.95 -0.95 17.13
CA HIS A 112 9.17 -0.51 16.45
C HIS A 112 8.93 -0.14 14.98
N TYR A 113 8.55 1.12 14.74
CA TYR A 113 8.13 1.67 13.44
C TYR A 113 9.27 1.96 12.43
N ASN A 114 10.52 1.56 12.69
CA ASN A 114 11.66 1.91 11.84
C ASN A 114 11.53 1.42 10.39
N ALA A 115 10.87 0.28 10.18
CA ALA A 115 10.64 -0.25 8.83
C ALA A 115 9.59 0.58 8.06
N LEU A 116 8.55 1.04 8.75
CA LEU A 116 7.47 1.87 8.21
C LEU A 116 7.95 3.27 7.80
N ARG A 117 9.04 3.74 8.41
CA ARG A 117 9.71 5.00 7.99
C ARG A 117 10.25 4.97 6.58
N ARG A 118 10.37 3.79 5.95
CA ARG A 118 10.87 3.64 4.58
C ARG A 118 9.86 3.01 3.65
N TRP A 119 8.64 2.76 4.13
CA TRP A 119 7.65 2.02 3.38
C TRP A 119 6.88 2.99 2.45
N PRO A 120 6.97 2.82 1.12
CA PRO A 120 6.44 3.77 0.14
C PRO A 120 4.97 3.52 -0.16
N ILE A 121 4.18 3.12 0.84
CA ILE A 121 2.78 2.81 0.66
C ILE A 121 2.00 4.09 0.33
N GLN A 122 1.13 4.00 -0.66
CA GLN A 122 0.32 5.09 -1.23
C GLN A 122 -1.16 4.84 -1.04
N TYR A 123 -1.59 3.58 -1.15
CA TYR A 123 -3.00 3.19 -1.08
C TYR A 123 -3.16 2.08 -0.07
N MET A 124 -4.09 2.25 0.86
CA MET A 124 -4.43 1.25 1.86
C MET A 124 -5.95 1.15 1.98
N SER A 125 -6.49 -0.05 1.78
CA SER A 125 -7.91 -0.35 1.94
C SER A 125 -8.07 -1.48 2.94
N LEU A 126 -8.68 -1.21 4.08
CA LEU A 126 -8.88 -2.16 5.16
C LEU A 126 -10.38 -2.38 5.35
N THR A 127 -10.85 -3.58 5.03
CA THR A 127 -12.27 -3.92 5.05
C THR A 127 -12.58 -4.91 6.15
N GLY A 128 -13.65 -4.67 6.91
CA GLY A 128 -14.08 -5.56 8.00
C GLY A 128 -13.10 -5.60 9.17
N ILE A 129 -12.48 -4.47 9.51
CA ILE A 129 -11.56 -4.36 10.66
C ILE A 129 -12.27 -3.86 11.91
N GLN A 130 -11.72 -4.20 13.08
CA GLN A 130 -12.31 -3.88 14.38
C GLN A 130 -11.60 -2.76 15.12
N GLN A 131 -10.31 -2.53 14.83
CA GLN A 131 -9.47 -1.56 15.54
C GLN A 131 -8.61 -0.76 14.56
N ILE A 132 -8.45 0.54 14.83
CA ILE A 132 -7.66 1.46 14.00
C ILE A 132 -6.71 2.36 14.80
N SER A 133 -6.66 2.23 16.12
CA SER A 133 -5.84 3.03 17.03
C SER A 133 -4.38 3.10 16.58
N ASP A 134 -3.85 1.97 16.12
CA ASP A 134 -2.48 1.82 15.68
C ASP A 134 -2.17 2.65 14.41
N LEU A 135 -3.13 2.76 13.47
CA LEU A 135 -2.96 3.51 12.22
C LEU A 135 -2.85 5.01 12.46
N GLU A 136 -3.60 5.53 13.45
CA GLU A 136 -3.57 6.93 13.84
C GLU A 136 -2.16 7.36 14.29
N LEU A 137 -1.48 6.51 15.06
CA LEU A 137 -0.11 6.75 15.50
C LEU A 137 0.87 6.86 14.32
N CYS A 138 0.67 6.03 13.28
CA CYS A 138 1.51 6.07 12.09
C CYS A 138 1.32 7.34 11.26
N LEU A 139 0.08 7.82 11.11
CA LEU A 139 -0.22 9.05 10.36
C LEU A 139 0.16 10.31 11.13
N SER A 140 0.08 10.28 12.45
CA SER A 140 0.49 11.39 13.32
C SER A 140 2.02 11.58 13.35
N ASP A 141 2.80 10.50 13.21
CA ASP A 141 4.27 10.60 13.15
C ASP A 141 4.73 11.03 11.75
N THR A 142 4.94 12.34 11.58
CA THR A 142 5.52 12.93 10.36
C THR A 142 6.92 12.41 10.01
N ALA A 143 7.60 11.67 10.88
CA ALA A 143 8.86 11.00 10.56
C ALA A 143 8.64 9.68 9.80
N THR A 144 7.43 9.13 9.78
CA THR A 144 7.11 7.96 8.96
C THR A 144 6.94 8.36 7.49
N GLN A 145 7.29 7.44 6.58
CA GLN A 145 7.06 7.67 5.16
C GLN A 145 5.57 7.52 4.83
N MET A 146 4.87 6.63 5.52
CA MET A 146 3.42 6.47 5.42
C MET A 146 2.67 7.79 5.63
N ALA A 147 3.00 8.56 6.67
CA ALA A 147 2.44 9.90 6.89
C ALA A 147 2.79 10.93 5.80
N ARG A 148 3.70 10.62 4.87
CA ARG A 148 4.11 11.52 3.78
C ARG A 148 3.66 11.04 2.41
N THR A 149 3.40 9.75 2.25
CA THR A 149 3.13 9.12 0.95
C THR A 149 1.76 8.47 0.86
N LEU A 150 1.10 8.16 1.98
CA LEU A 150 -0.23 7.54 1.95
C LEU A 150 -1.25 8.57 1.46
N VAL A 151 -1.67 8.38 0.21
CA VAL A 151 -2.64 9.20 -0.54
C VAL A 151 -4.04 8.81 -0.15
N GLU A 152 -4.34 7.52 -0.07
CA GLU A 152 -5.68 7.04 0.22
C GLU A 152 -5.66 6.00 1.33
N LEU A 153 -6.48 6.25 2.34
CA LEU A 153 -6.79 5.29 3.38
C LEU A 153 -8.31 5.08 3.41
N LYS A 154 -8.74 3.90 2.98
CA LYS A 154 -10.11 3.46 3.14
C LYS A 154 -10.18 2.45 4.28
N VAL A 155 -11.03 2.73 5.25
CA VAL A 155 -11.33 1.83 6.36
C VAL A 155 -12.81 1.55 6.33
N THR A 156 -13.19 0.28 6.43
CA THR A 156 -14.59 -0.11 6.61
C THR A 156 -14.73 -1.08 7.75
N SER A 157 -15.74 -0.85 8.60
CA SER A 157 -16.04 -1.72 9.73
C SER A 157 -16.92 -2.91 9.32
N ARG A 158 -17.00 -3.91 10.20
CA ARG A 158 -17.95 -5.02 10.08
C ARG A 158 -19.35 -4.57 10.52
N MET A 159 -20.40 -5.07 9.87
CA MET A 159 -21.82 -4.76 10.13
C MET A 159 -22.23 -4.73 11.62
N ASP A 160 -21.67 -5.63 12.43
CA ASP A 160 -22.08 -5.82 13.82
C ASP A 160 -21.22 -5.06 14.84
N GLU A 161 -20.09 -4.49 14.41
CA GLU A 161 -19.12 -3.85 15.29
C GLU A 161 -18.80 -2.46 14.78
N ARG A 162 -19.20 -1.43 15.51
CA ARG A 162 -18.86 -0.06 15.16
C ARG A 162 -17.43 0.25 15.59
N LEU A 163 -16.68 0.91 14.71
CA LEU A 163 -15.41 1.51 15.10
C LEU A 163 -15.65 2.55 16.19
N ASP A 164 -14.67 2.69 17.09
CA ASP A 164 -14.71 3.72 18.10
C ASP A 164 -14.77 5.11 17.43
N GLU A 165 -15.79 5.91 17.80
CA GLU A 165 -16.05 7.20 17.17
C GLU A 165 -14.89 8.19 17.37
N GLU A 166 -14.20 8.13 18.51
CA GLU A 166 -13.05 8.99 18.78
C GLU A 166 -11.83 8.56 17.96
N GLU A 167 -11.61 7.27 17.75
CA GLU A 167 -10.58 6.77 16.82
C GLU A 167 -10.86 7.19 15.38
N VAL A 168 -12.09 7.01 14.90
CA VAL A 168 -12.50 7.42 13.55
C VAL A 168 -12.31 8.92 13.36
N LYS A 169 -12.66 9.72 14.37
CA LYS A 169 -12.50 11.17 14.34
C LYS A 169 -11.04 11.60 14.29
N LYS A 170 -10.15 10.96 15.05
CA LYS A 170 -8.71 11.23 14.97
C LYS A 170 -8.14 10.86 13.61
N LEU A 171 -8.54 9.70 13.06
CA LEU A 171 -8.09 9.27 11.75
C LEU A 171 -8.58 10.23 10.64
N LYS A 172 -9.85 10.64 10.69
CA LYS A 172 -10.44 11.63 9.76
C LYS A 172 -9.85 13.03 9.91
N ALA A 173 -9.19 13.36 11.02
CA ALA A 173 -8.50 14.64 11.15
C ALA A 173 -7.35 14.81 10.13
N HIS A 174 -6.87 13.70 9.57
CA HIS A 174 -5.86 13.67 8.51
C HIS A 174 -6.43 13.77 7.09
N ASP A 175 -7.75 13.76 6.92
CA ASP A 175 -8.40 13.90 5.62
C ASP A 175 -8.17 15.31 5.03
N GLY A 176 -7.85 15.36 3.73
CA GLY A 176 -7.55 16.60 3.01
C GLY A 176 -6.17 17.19 3.30
N GLU A 177 -5.34 16.56 4.15
CA GLU A 177 -3.96 17.00 4.38
C GLU A 177 -3.16 16.94 3.08
N PHE A 178 -2.50 18.05 2.73
CA PHE A 178 -1.59 18.05 1.58
C PHE A 178 -0.35 17.24 1.92
N LEU A 179 -0.12 16.18 1.15
CA LEU A 179 1.08 15.38 1.30
C LEU A 179 2.27 16.23 0.90
N PRO A 180 3.40 16.14 1.63
CA PRO A 180 4.64 16.80 1.27
C PRO A 180 5.32 16.08 0.09
N VAL A 181 4.51 15.56 -0.87
CA VAL A 181 4.91 14.74 -2.01
C VAL A 181 6.26 15.23 -2.46
N ILE A 182 7.22 14.31 -2.44
CA ILE A 182 8.52 14.49 -3.06
C ILE A 182 8.17 14.88 -4.49
N LYS A 183 8.12 16.19 -4.78
CA LYS A 183 7.84 16.72 -6.12
C LYS A 183 8.67 15.86 -7.02
N GLU A 184 8.01 15.03 -7.83
CA GLU A 184 8.72 14.12 -8.70
C GLU A 184 9.71 15.01 -9.44
N LYS A 185 11.01 14.78 -9.21
CA LYS A 185 12.00 15.80 -9.56
C LYS A 185 11.84 15.98 -11.06
N PHE A 186 11.30 17.13 -11.46
CA PHE A 186 11.06 17.46 -12.86
C PHE A 186 12.27 16.95 -13.65
N PRO A 187 12.09 16.06 -14.63
CA PRO A 187 13.19 15.52 -15.40
C PRO A 187 14.16 16.64 -15.77
N LEU A 188 15.45 16.42 -15.58
CA LEU A 188 16.45 17.49 -15.70
C LEU A 188 16.31 18.23 -17.06
N GLN A 189 15.96 17.49 -18.11
CA GLN A 189 15.68 18.02 -19.45
C GLN A 189 14.49 19.00 -19.47
N LEU A 190 13.40 18.71 -18.76
CA LEU A 190 12.26 19.62 -18.63
C LEU A 190 12.61 20.84 -17.80
N LYS A 191 13.44 20.71 -16.74
CA LYS A 191 13.97 21.87 -16.00
C LYS A 191 14.81 22.77 -16.91
N ILE A 192 15.71 22.18 -17.71
CA ILE A 192 16.56 22.92 -18.65
C ILE A 192 15.73 23.60 -19.72
N ALA A 193 14.74 22.91 -20.31
CA ALA A 193 13.84 23.49 -21.29
C ALA A 193 13.03 24.66 -20.70
N MET A 194 12.52 24.51 -19.48
CA MET A 194 11.78 25.56 -18.78
C MET A 194 12.67 26.77 -18.44
N ILE A 195 13.87 26.54 -17.91
CA ILE A 195 14.85 27.58 -17.65
C ILE A 195 15.24 28.28 -18.96
N SER A 196 15.51 27.53 -20.03
CA SER A 196 15.88 28.08 -21.34
C SER A 196 14.77 28.91 -21.97
N ALA A 197 13.50 28.52 -21.79
CA ALA A 197 12.35 29.30 -22.24
C ALA A 197 12.21 30.61 -21.44
N VAL A 198 12.47 30.57 -20.14
CA VAL A 198 12.38 31.75 -19.24
C VAL A 198 13.58 32.70 -19.42
N THR A 199 14.79 32.19 -19.62
CA THR A 199 16.02 33.01 -19.70
C THR A 199 16.30 33.55 -21.11
N SER A 200 15.64 33.02 -22.15
CA SER A 200 15.82 33.51 -23.51
C SER A 200 15.05 34.82 -23.71
N THR A 201 15.63 35.91 -23.22
CA THR A 201 15.09 37.28 -23.36
C THR A 201 15.30 37.85 -24.77
N SER A 202 15.89 37.09 -25.69
CA SER A 202 16.24 37.57 -27.02
C SER A 202 16.02 36.50 -28.09
N SER A 203 14.91 36.63 -28.82
CA SER A 203 14.76 36.19 -30.22
C SER A 203 14.94 34.68 -30.48
N THR A 204 13.88 33.88 -30.37
CA THR A 204 13.60 32.76 -31.29
C THR A 204 12.12 32.38 -31.26
N LYS A 205 11.55 32.12 -32.45
CA LYS A 205 10.12 31.85 -32.74
C LYS A 205 9.44 30.76 -31.90
N ALA A 206 10.20 29.96 -31.14
CA ALA A 206 9.68 28.89 -30.28
C ALA A 206 9.06 29.40 -28.96
N ILE A 207 9.47 30.57 -28.46
CA ILE A 207 8.99 31.13 -27.18
C ILE A 207 7.54 31.63 -27.30
N HIS A 208 7.11 32.04 -28.50
CA HIS A 208 5.72 32.44 -28.75
C HIS A 208 4.72 31.28 -28.65
N LEU A 209 5.17 30.02 -28.59
CA LEU A 209 4.30 28.86 -28.45
C LEU A 209 4.09 28.45 -26.99
N LEU A 210 4.95 28.90 -26.07
CA LEU A 210 4.75 28.77 -24.62
C LEU A 210 4.17 30.08 -24.10
N ASP A 211 2.90 30.31 -24.42
CA ASP A 211 2.12 31.40 -23.84
C ASP A 211 2.13 31.27 -22.30
N THR A 212 2.13 32.41 -21.63
CA THR A 212 1.77 32.61 -20.22
C THR A 212 0.70 31.65 -19.71
N TYR A 213 -0.31 31.33 -20.54
CA TYR A 213 -1.33 30.34 -20.25
C TYR A 213 -0.78 28.91 -20.13
N ILE A 214 0.06 28.45 -21.07
CA ILE A 214 0.67 27.11 -20.99
C ILE A 214 1.66 27.01 -19.83
N LEU A 215 2.44 28.07 -19.58
CA LEU A 215 3.32 28.12 -18.41
C LEU A 215 2.52 28.08 -17.11
N SER A 216 1.41 28.82 -17.01
CA SER A 216 0.55 28.75 -15.82
C SER A 216 -0.05 27.36 -15.64
N LEU A 217 -0.48 26.69 -16.72
CA LEU A 217 -0.96 25.31 -16.66
C LEU A 217 0.14 24.34 -16.18
N ILE A 218 1.37 24.47 -16.67
CA ILE A 218 2.51 23.65 -16.21
C ILE A 218 2.82 23.93 -14.73
N PHE A 219 2.80 25.19 -14.30
CA PHE A 219 3.02 25.54 -12.90
C PHE A 219 1.88 25.06 -12.00
N VAL A 220 0.63 25.21 -12.40
CA VAL A 220 -0.54 24.70 -11.66
C VAL A 220 -0.47 23.18 -11.56
N PHE A 221 -0.23 22.50 -12.67
CA PHE A 221 -0.08 21.04 -12.71
C PHE A 221 1.07 20.56 -11.83
N SER A 222 2.26 21.17 -11.94
CA SER A 222 3.44 20.83 -11.13
C SER A 222 3.38 21.27 -9.67
N SER A 223 2.37 22.07 -9.31
CA SER A 223 2.16 22.59 -7.95
C SER A 223 0.88 22.07 -7.31
N THR A 224 0.11 21.21 -7.98
CA THR A 224 -1.07 20.59 -7.38
C THR A 224 -0.58 19.50 -6.43
N PRO A 225 -0.57 19.74 -5.12
CA PRO A 225 -0.08 18.75 -4.18
C PRO A 225 -1.16 17.65 -4.08
N GLU A 226 -0.75 16.40 -3.98
CA GLU A 226 -1.71 15.34 -3.68
C GLU A 226 -2.27 15.58 -2.27
N GLN A 227 -3.59 15.51 -2.15
CA GLN A 227 -4.28 15.55 -0.87
C GLN A 227 -4.54 14.13 -0.41
N ARG A 228 -4.30 13.87 0.87
CA ARG A 228 -4.70 12.62 1.49
C ARG A 228 -6.23 12.55 1.53
N VAL A 229 -6.76 11.38 1.21
CA VAL A 229 -8.17 11.04 1.35
C VAL A 229 -8.30 9.94 2.41
N VAL A 230 -9.05 10.20 3.47
CA VAL A 230 -9.33 9.24 4.54
C VAL A 230 -10.83 8.99 4.59
N GLN A 231 -11.24 7.77 4.26
CA GLN A 231 -12.63 7.33 4.29
C GLN A 231 -12.80 6.30 5.40
N CYS A 232 -13.76 6.53 6.29
CA CYS A 232 -14.21 5.52 7.25
C CYS A 232 -15.71 5.35 7.10
N GLU A 233 -16.13 4.15 6.73
CA GLU A 233 -17.53 3.78 6.48
C GLU A 233 -17.91 2.57 7.35
N ASP A 234 -19.15 2.55 7.83
CA ASP A 234 -19.75 1.33 8.37
C ASP A 234 -20.45 0.63 7.19
N ILE A 235 -20.09 -0.63 6.93
CA ILE A 235 -20.74 -1.45 5.89
C ILE A 235 -21.98 -2.09 6.49
#